data_AF-A0A7V0QKH7-F1
#
_entry.id   AF-A0A7V0QKH7-F1
#
_cell.length_a   1.000
_cell.length_b   1.000
_cell.length_c   1.000
_cell.angle_alpha   90.00
_cell.angle_beta   90.00
_cell.angle_gamma   90.00
#
_symmetry.space_group_name_H-M   'P 1'
#
loop_
_entity.id
_entity.type
_entity.pdbx_description
1 polymer ?
#
loop_
_entity_poly.entity_id
_entity_poly.type
_entity_poly.pdbx_seq_one_letter_code
_entity_poly.pdbx_strand_id
1 'polypeptide(L)'
;KGRIPEDVSKENRGYDILSKNPRIGEVRFIEVKGRAKEGEVAFTKNEYETAKRLADNYWLYVVFNCADNPQLILIRNPARLNWEPVVKIEHYRVDAETILKSKSGEEK
;
A
#
# COMPACT_ATOMS: atom_id res chain seq x y z
N LYS A 1 -0.02 9.92 -23.36
CA LYS A 1 0.34 11.36 -23.45
C LYS A 1 -0.94 12.19 -23.27
N GLY A 2 -0.89 13.30 -22.53
CA GLY A 2 -2.05 14.18 -22.30
C GLY A 2 -2.84 13.95 -21.00
N ARG A 3 -2.28 13.22 -20.03
CA ARG A 3 -2.85 13.14 -18.68
C ARG A 3 -2.23 14.23 -17.79
N ILE A 4 -2.98 14.70 -16.81
CA ILE A 4 -2.56 15.67 -15.79
C ILE A 4 -2.44 14.90 -14.46
N PRO A 5 -1.22 14.62 -13.97
CA PRO A 5 -1.02 14.00 -12.67
C PRO A 5 -1.04 15.04 -11.54
N GLU A 6 -1.54 14.63 -10.39
CA GLU A 6 -1.54 15.37 -9.13
C GLU A 6 -1.02 14.42 -8.04
N ASP A 7 0.02 14.82 -7.32
CA ASP A 7 0.57 14.06 -6.18
C ASP A 7 -0.29 14.31 -4.95
N VAL A 8 -0.88 13.24 -4.43
CA VAL A 8 -1.75 13.22 -3.24
C VAL A 8 -1.27 12.22 -2.20
N SER A 9 -0.03 11.73 -2.32
CA SER A 9 0.56 10.69 -1.46
C SER A 9 0.52 11.03 0.04
N LYS A 10 0.57 12.33 0.37
CA LYS A 10 0.52 12.83 1.76
C LYS A 10 -0.88 13.04 2.31
N GLU A 11 -1.92 12.77 1.53
CA GLU A 11 -3.31 13.07 1.90
C GLU A 11 -4.08 11.85 2.46
N ASN A 12 -3.40 10.71 2.65
CA ASN A 12 -3.99 9.47 3.16
C ASN A 12 -5.22 8.99 2.35
N ARG A 13 -5.21 9.23 1.04
CA ARG A 13 -6.32 8.87 0.13
C ARG A 13 -6.33 7.39 -0.29
N GLY A 14 -5.32 6.63 0.11
CA GLY A 14 -5.13 5.22 -0.28
C GLY A 14 -4.57 5.02 -1.70
N TYR A 15 -3.98 6.07 -2.28
CA TYR A 15 -3.24 6.07 -3.54
C TYR A 15 -2.32 7.31 -3.59
N ASP A 16 -1.28 7.27 -4.42
CA ASP A 16 -0.27 8.33 -4.52
C ASP A 16 -0.61 9.43 -5.53
N ILE A 17 -1.16 9.05 -6.68
CA ILE A 17 -1.34 9.97 -7.82
C ILE A 17 -2.78 9.96 -8.30
N LEU A 18 -3.38 11.14 -8.41
CA LEU A 18 -4.61 11.36 -9.15
C LEU A 18 -4.26 11.79 -10.58
N SER A 19 -4.55 10.95 -11.56
CA SER A 19 -4.21 11.21 -12.96
C SER A 19 -5.48 11.38 -13.80
N LYS A 20 -5.72 12.60 -14.30
CA LYS A 20 -6.91 12.94 -15.10
C LYS A 20 -6.56 13.00 -16.59
N ASN A 21 -7.39 12.41 -17.44
CA ASN A 21 -7.33 12.61 -18.89
C ASN A 21 -8.46 13.55 -19.33
N PRO A 22 -8.19 14.86 -19.52
CA PRO A 22 -9.24 15.84 -19.80
C PRO A 22 -9.91 15.64 -21.16
N ARG A 23 -9.28 14.91 -22.09
CA ARG A 23 -9.84 14.68 -23.43
C ARG A 23 -10.98 13.68 -23.45
N ILE A 24 -10.92 12.67 -22.58
CA ILE A 24 -11.89 11.55 -22.56
C ILE A 24 -12.59 11.39 -21.21
N GLY A 25 -12.31 12.27 -20.23
CA GLY A 25 -12.90 12.23 -18.90
C GLY A 25 -12.41 11.10 -17.99
N GLU A 26 -11.43 10.28 -18.41
CA GLU A 26 -10.93 9.16 -17.62
C GLU A 26 -10.09 9.64 -16.43
N VAL A 27 -10.38 9.12 -15.23
CA VAL A 27 -9.59 9.34 -14.02
C VAL A 27 -8.92 8.04 -13.61
N ARG A 28 -7.64 8.11 -13.23
CA ARG A 28 -6.91 7.00 -12.61
C ARG A 28 -6.46 7.41 -11.23
N PHE A 29 -6.71 6.53 -10.28
CA PHE A 29 -6.19 6.60 -8.92
C PHE A 29 -5.03 5.61 -8.86
N ILE A 30 -3.81 6.13 -8.76
CA ILE A 30 -2.59 5.34 -9.00
C ILE A 30 -1.81 5.20 -7.70
N GLU A 31 -1.56 3.97 -7.30
CA GLU A 31 -0.58 3.61 -6.28
C GLU A 31 0.75 3.25 -6.96
N VAL A 32 1.86 3.78 -6.45
CA VAL A 32 3.19 3.57 -7.01
C VAL A 32 4.04 2.76 -6.06
N LYS A 33 4.61 1.65 -6.54
CA LYS A 33 5.55 0.81 -5.77
C LYS A 33 6.87 0.67 -6.53
N GLY A 34 7.98 0.78 -5.83
CA GLY A 34 9.32 0.59 -6.38
C GLY A 34 10.06 -0.56 -5.71
N ARG A 35 10.91 -1.26 -6.47
CA ARG A 35 11.85 -2.26 -5.94
C ARG A 35 13.19 -2.20 -6.68
N ALA A 36 14.27 -2.41 -5.94
CA ALA A 36 15.62 -2.46 -6.50
C ALA A 36 15.78 -3.58 -7.54
N LYS A 37 15.13 -4.73 -7.31
CA LYS A 37 15.03 -5.91 -8.19
C LYS A 37 13.56 -6.36 -8.26
N GLU A 38 13.26 -7.40 -9.02
CA GLU A 38 11.96 -8.08 -8.94
C GLU A 38 11.67 -8.64 -7.54
N GLY A 39 10.41 -8.62 -7.13
CA GLY A 39 9.98 -9.13 -5.83
C GLY A 39 8.57 -8.70 -5.43
N GLU A 40 8.16 -9.11 -4.23
CA GLU A 40 6.80 -8.86 -3.72
C GLU A 40 6.51 -7.38 -3.50
N VAL A 41 5.26 -6.99 -3.81
CA VAL A 41 4.69 -5.70 -3.44
C VAL A 41 3.56 -5.91 -2.44
N ALA A 42 3.44 -4.98 -1.49
CA ALA A 42 2.41 -5.04 -0.45
C ALA A 42 1.60 -3.76 -0.48
N PHE A 43 0.30 -3.89 -0.22
CA PHE A 43 -0.58 -2.77 0.08
C PHE A 43 -0.71 -2.57 1.58
N THR A 44 -0.86 -1.31 1.98
CA THR A 44 -1.46 -1.01 3.28
C THR A 44 -2.94 -1.37 3.28
N LYS A 45 -3.55 -1.49 4.47
CA LYS A 45 -5.00 -1.74 4.59
C LYS A 45 -5.81 -0.68 3.84
N ASN A 46 -5.43 0.60 3.94
CA ASN A 46 -6.12 1.71 3.27
C ASN A 46 -6.02 1.62 1.75
N GLU A 47 -4.82 1.31 1.22
CA GLU A 47 -4.61 1.07 -0.23
C GLU A 47 -5.47 -0.09 -0.74
N TYR A 48 -5.45 -1.23 -0.04
CA TYR A 48 -6.20 -2.42 -0.45
C TYR A 48 -7.71 -2.19 -0.48
N GLU A 49 -8.28 -1.61 0.58
CA GLU A 49 -9.72 -1.31 0.62
C GLU A 49 -10.12 -0.24 -0.39
N THR A 50 -9.26 0.76 -0.62
CA THR A 50 -9.48 1.79 -1.63
C THR A 50 -9.41 1.21 -3.05
N ALA A 51 -8.46 0.30 -3.32
CA ALA A 51 -8.35 -0.40 -4.58
C ALA A 51 -9.60 -1.24 -4.88
N LYS A 52 -10.12 -1.96 -3.89
CA LYS A 52 -11.38 -2.72 -4.01
C LYS A 52 -12.57 -1.82 -4.32
N ARG A 53 -12.68 -0.68 -3.63
CA ARG A 53 -13.78 0.28 -3.82
C ARG A 53 -13.74 0.97 -5.19
N LEU A 54 -12.56 1.35 -5.66
CA LEU A 54 -12.38 2.09 -6.91
C LEU A 54 -12.25 1.19 -8.15
N ALA A 55 -11.93 -0.09 -7.96
CA ALA A 55 -11.92 -1.15 -8.96
C ALA A 55 -11.20 -0.74 -10.26
N ASP A 56 -11.92 -0.66 -11.38
CA ASP A 56 -11.35 -0.38 -12.70
C ASP A 56 -10.79 1.04 -12.88
N ASN A 57 -11.01 1.93 -11.90
CA ASN A 57 -10.40 3.25 -11.83
C ASN A 57 -9.10 3.26 -11.00
N TYR A 58 -8.82 2.21 -10.24
CA TYR A 58 -7.59 2.07 -9.45
C TYR A 58 -6.52 1.34 -10.25
N TRP A 59 -5.30 1.86 -10.18
CA TRP A 59 -4.16 1.34 -10.91
C TRP A 59 -2.97 1.16 -9.97
N LEU A 60 -2.25 0.06 -10.14
CA LEU A 60 -0.95 -0.17 -9.51
C LEU A 60 0.14 0.00 -10.55
N TYR A 61 1.07 0.91 -10.29
CA TYR A 61 2.25 1.14 -11.10
C TYR A 61 3.44 0.59 -10.32
N VAL A 62 4.04 -0.50 -10.80
CA VAL A 62 5.22 -1.10 -10.16
C VAL A 62 6.44 -0.82 -11.02
N VAL A 63 7.49 -0.27 -10.42
CA VAL A 63 8.80 -0.14 -11.05
C VAL A 63 9.73 -1.19 -10.45
N PHE A 64 10.05 -2.23 -11.21
CA PHE A 64 11.07 -3.22 -10.86
C PHE A 64 12.43 -2.80 -11.39
N ASN A 65 13.48 -3.46 -10.89
CA ASN A 65 14.85 -3.30 -11.39
C ASN A 65 15.32 -1.83 -11.30
N CYS A 66 14.90 -1.12 -10.25
CA CYS A 66 15.25 0.30 -10.04
C CYS A 66 16.74 0.53 -9.81
N ALA A 67 17.50 -0.50 -9.43
CA ALA A 67 18.93 -0.38 -9.17
C ALA A 67 19.78 -0.43 -10.46
N ASP A 68 19.21 -0.90 -11.57
CA ASP A 68 19.91 -1.11 -12.84
C ASP A 68 19.10 -0.64 -14.05
N ASN A 69 18.13 -1.42 -14.51
CA ASN A 69 17.33 -1.17 -15.69
C ASN A 69 15.83 -1.11 -15.34
N PRO A 70 15.33 0.05 -14.90
CA PRO A 70 13.97 0.17 -14.38
C PRO A 70 12.89 -0.24 -15.39
N GLN A 71 11.96 -1.08 -14.96
CA GLN A 71 10.86 -1.58 -15.77
C GLN A 71 9.52 -1.23 -15.13
N LEU A 72 8.68 -0.48 -15.85
CA LEU A 72 7.37 -0.07 -15.40
C LEU A 72 6.29 -1.08 -15.82
N ILE A 73 5.60 -1.65 -14.85
CA ILE A 73 4.46 -2.54 -15.01
C ILE A 73 3.19 -1.80 -14.55
N LEU A 74 2.16 -1.82 -15.39
CA LEU A 74 0.88 -1.15 -15.15
C LEU A 74 -0.23 -2.19 -14.98
N ILE A 75 -0.88 -2.20 -13.82
CA ILE A 75 -1.96 -3.15 -13.52
C ILE A 75 -3.24 -2.35 -13.25
N ARG A 76 -4.26 -2.57 -14.08
CA ARG A 76 -5.60 -2.02 -13.86
C ARG A 76 -6.38 -2.94 -12.93
N ASN A 77 -7.09 -2.36 -11.96
CA ASN A 77 -7.86 -3.10 -10.96
C ASN A 77 -7.00 -4.16 -10.24
N PRO A 78 -5.93 -3.75 -9.54
CA PRO A 78 -5.04 -4.70 -8.86
C PRO A 78 -5.77 -5.48 -7.76
N ALA A 79 -6.95 -5.05 -7.30
CA ALA A 79 -7.77 -5.80 -6.35
C ALA A 79 -8.24 -7.18 -6.86
N ARG A 80 -8.10 -7.46 -8.17
CA ARG A 80 -8.37 -8.78 -8.76
C ARG A 80 -7.19 -9.76 -8.67
N LEU A 81 -6.03 -9.32 -8.21
CA LEU A 81 -4.90 -10.21 -7.96
C LEU A 81 -5.16 -11.06 -6.71
N ASN A 82 -4.45 -12.18 -6.59
CA ASN A 82 -4.53 -13.06 -5.43
C ASN A 82 -3.72 -12.49 -4.26
N TRP A 83 -4.26 -11.46 -3.61
CA TRP A 83 -3.64 -10.86 -2.43
C TRP A 83 -3.76 -11.78 -1.22
N GLU A 84 -2.64 -12.01 -0.55
CA GLU A 84 -2.58 -12.74 0.71
C GLU A 84 -2.59 -11.76 1.89
N PRO A 85 -3.49 -11.93 2.88
CA PRO A 85 -3.52 -11.06 4.04
C PRO A 85 -2.30 -11.33 4.92
N VAL A 86 -1.44 -10.31 5.08
CA VAL A 86 -0.33 -10.36 6.03
C VAL A 86 -0.81 -9.85 7.40
N VAL A 87 -1.00 -10.77 8.34
CA VAL A 87 -1.36 -10.43 9.73
C VAL A 87 -0.11 -9.95 10.45
N LYS A 88 -0.06 -8.66 10.81
CA LYS A 88 0.96 -8.13 11.72
C LYS A 88 0.46 -8.18 13.16
N ILE A 89 1.35 -8.47 14.10
CA ILE A 89 1.02 -8.35 15.52
C ILE A 89 0.92 -6.85 15.83
N GLU A 90 -0.29 -6.33 15.90
CA GLU A 90 -0.53 -4.91 16.20
C GLU A 90 -0.61 -4.62 17.70
N HIS A 91 -1.04 -5.61 18.49
CA HIS A 91 -1.28 -5.44 19.93
C HIS A 91 -0.67 -6.59 20.72
N TYR A 92 0.13 -6.21 21.71
CA TYR A 92 0.59 -7.11 22.76
C TYR A 92 -0.19 -6.78 24.02
N ARG A 93 -0.63 -7.80 24.74
CA ARG A 93 -1.27 -7.65 26.04
C ARG A 93 -0.46 -8.41 27.08
N VAL A 94 -0.45 -7.88 28.28
CA VAL A 94 0.04 -8.53 29.49
C VAL A 94 -1.06 -8.42 30.54
N ASP A 95 -1.28 -9.49 31.28
CA ASP A 95 -2.29 -9.49 32.35
C ASP A 95 -1.80 -8.75 33.60
N ALA A 96 -2.76 -8.32 34.42
CA ALA A 96 -2.46 -7.57 35.64
C ALA A 96 -1.64 -8.38 36.65
N GLU A 97 -1.82 -9.70 36.70
CA GLU A 97 -1.09 -10.56 37.63
C GLU A 97 0.40 -10.58 37.32
N THR A 98 0.77 -10.71 36.04
CA THR A 98 2.14 -10.64 35.55
C THR A 98 2.76 -9.27 35.86
N ILE A 99 2.00 -8.19 35.67
CA ILE A 99 2.44 -6.83 36.04
C ILE A 99 2.70 -6.74 37.56
N LEU A 100 1.75 -7.21 38.38
CA LEU A 100 1.85 -7.13 39.84
C LEU A 100 3.01 -7.98 40.40
N LYS A 101 3.23 -9.20 39.86
CA LYS A 101 4.36 -10.07 40.23
C LYS A 101 5.71 -9.45 39.88
N SER A 102 5.81 -8.72 38.76
CA SER A 102 7.05 -8.05 38.35
C SER A 102 7.45 -6.90 39.29
N LYS A 103 6.49 -6.31 40.01
CA LYS A 103 6.73 -5.26 41.01
C LYS A 103 7.32 -5.80 42.32
N SER A 104 7.08 -7.08 42.60
CA SER A 104 7.49 -7.78 43.83
C SER A 104 8.90 -8.36 43.73
N GLY A 105 9.83 -7.69 43.06
CA GLY A 105 11.25 -8.07 43.04
C GLY A 105 11.86 -8.00 44.45
N GLU A 106 11.56 -8.98 45.29
CA GLU A 106 12.50 -9.49 46.27
C GLU A 106 13.54 -10.31 45.50
N GLU A 107 14.75 -9.78 45.53
CA GLU A 107 15.99 -10.49 45.22
C GLU A 107 15.98 -11.87 45.89
N LYS A 108 16.34 -12.90 45.13
CA LYS A 108 16.94 -14.11 45.69
C LYS A 108 18.36 -14.22 45.16
#